data_AF-A0A9R0JZG0-F1
#
_entry.id   AF-A0A9R0JZG0-F1
#
_cell.length_a   1.000
_cell.length_b   1.000
_cell.length_c   1.000
_cell.angle_alpha   90.00
_cell.angle_beta   90.00
_cell.angle_gamma   90.00
#
_symmetry.space_group_name_H-M   'P 1'
#
loop_
_entity.id
_entity.type
_entity.pdbx_description
1 polymer ?
#
loop_
_entity_poly.entity_id
_entity_poly.type
_entity_poly.pdbx_seq_one_letter_code
_entity_poly.pdbx_strand_id
1 'polypeptide(L)'
;MIATKKDNVWVRWVHSVYIRDKNWWDYSPKVSDSWYWKAICQVKDLMKSYISSQQLVAMPKYSIKQAYSSMSTGSENLKWCYAVWGRLNIPKHRFITWLTMLERLNTKEKLMKIGVTPDNWCLICGTDVESHSHLFFRCEYSKQCWSDIAVWLGIHTSHYDLVSLIKWTHRKKLSRFKKCVIYCSILSTVYHVWCERNNALWNGQIRVPSTVCKNIKFCVHNRISNILPRNVNPGDHSWFSNLCEG
;
A
#
# COMPACT_ATOMS: atom_id res chain seq x y z
N MET A 1 17.36 15.85 -18.37
CA MET A 1 17.77 14.43 -18.46
C MET A 1 19.29 14.38 -18.43
N ILE A 2 19.91 13.39 -17.79
CA ILE A 2 21.39 13.27 -17.71
C ILE A 2 22.01 13.30 -19.12
N ALA A 3 21.32 12.74 -20.11
CA ALA A 3 21.76 12.71 -21.51
C ALA A 3 21.86 14.09 -22.20
N THR A 4 21.01 15.06 -21.85
CA THR A 4 20.81 16.28 -22.67
C THR A 4 20.85 17.59 -21.88
N LYS A 5 20.56 17.57 -20.58
CA LYS A 5 20.30 18.77 -19.78
C LYS A 5 21.52 19.19 -18.95
N LYS A 6 22.55 19.69 -19.62
CA LYS A 6 23.85 20.10 -19.04
C LYS A 6 23.82 21.45 -18.30
N ASP A 7 22.69 22.16 -18.32
CA ASP A 7 22.39 23.39 -17.58
C ASP A 7 22.13 23.14 -16.07
N ASN A 8 21.93 21.89 -15.65
CA ASN A 8 21.73 21.54 -14.26
C ASN A 8 23.07 21.22 -13.56
N VAL A 9 23.35 21.86 -12.42
CA VAL A 9 24.60 21.70 -11.64
C VAL A 9 24.88 20.23 -11.28
N TRP A 10 23.86 19.50 -10.85
CA TRP A 10 23.99 18.08 -10.53
C TRP A 10 24.32 17.25 -11.78
N VAL A 11 23.72 17.57 -12.94
CA VAL A 11 24.07 16.90 -14.21
C VAL A 11 25.50 17.21 -14.61
N ARG A 12 25.98 18.45 -14.47
CA ARG A 12 27.39 18.80 -14.74
C ARG A 12 28.35 18.02 -13.85
N TRP A 13 28.05 17.91 -12.56
CA TRP A 13 28.85 17.14 -11.62
C TRP A 13 28.86 15.64 -11.95
N VAL A 14 27.71 15.07 -12.32
CA VAL A 14 27.62 13.68 -12.78
C VAL A 14 28.49 13.45 -14.03
N HIS A 15 28.47 14.39 -14.98
CA HIS A 15 29.33 14.33 -16.15
C HIS A 15 30.81 14.49 -15.79
N SER A 16 31.20 15.34 -14.84
CA SER A 16 32.61 15.49 -14.47
C SER A 16 33.16 14.30 -13.66
N VAL A 17 32.35 13.72 -12.78
CA VAL A 17 32.79 12.68 -11.85
C VAL A 17 32.67 11.28 -12.45
N TYR A 18 31.49 10.94 -12.98
CA TYR A 18 31.17 9.57 -13.39
C TYR A 18 31.36 9.33 -14.89
N ILE A 19 30.65 10.11 -15.71
CA ILE A 19 30.54 9.84 -17.15
C ILE A 19 31.79 10.28 -17.91
N ARG A 20 32.35 11.44 -17.52
CA ARG A 20 33.44 12.15 -18.20
C ARG A 20 33.09 12.33 -19.68
N ASP A 21 33.93 11.84 -20.57
CA ASP A 21 33.76 11.97 -22.02
C ASP A 21 32.94 10.82 -22.65
N LYS A 22 32.39 9.91 -21.83
CA LYS A 22 31.62 8.77 -22.32
C LYS A 22 30.19 9.16 -22.72
N ASN A 23 29.61 8.40 -23.65
CA ASN A 23 28.18 8.53 -23.94
C ASN A 23 27.35 7.99 -22.77
N TRP A 24 26.35 8.75 -22.30
CA TRP A 24 25.48 8.32 -21.21
C TRP A 24 24.79 6.98 -21.49
N TRP A 25 24.32 6.78 -22.71
CA TRP A 25 23.61 5.57 -23.08
C TRP A 25 24.55 4.38 -22.98
N ASP A 26 25.77 4.45 -23.50
CA ASP A 26 26.70 3.31 -23.50
C ASP A 26 27.54 3.18 -22.22
N TYR A 27 27.38 4.11 -21.29
CA TYR A 27 28.14 4.12 -20.03
C TYR A 27 27.78 2.95 -19.11
N SER A 28 28.79 2.32 -18.50
CA SER A 28 28.62 1.37 -17.40
C SER A 28 29.36 1.86 -16.15
N PRO A 29 28.77 1.71 -14.95
CA PRO A 29 29.38 2.14 -13.69
C PRO A 29 30.57 1.24 -13.32
N LYS A 30 31.55 1.79 -12.59
CA LYS A 30 32.70 1.06 -12.05
C LYS A 30 32.31 0.26 -10.81
N VAL A 31 33.11 -0.77 -10.51
CA VAL A 31 32.94 -1.57 -9.27
C VAL A 31 33.10 -0.72 -8.02
N SER A 32 33.93 0.33 -8.05
CA SER A 32 34.12 1.28 -6.95
C SER A 32 33.00 2.32 -6.80
N ASP A 33 32.08 2.41 -7.76
CA ASP A 33 31.04 3.45 -7.72
C ASP A 33 30.01 3.16 -6.62
N SER A 34 29.39 4.24 -6.13
CA SER A 34 28.34 4.15 -5.12
C SER A 34 27.16 3.27 -5.57
N TRP A 35 26.53 2.59 -4.60
CA TRP A 35 25.36 1.75 -4.87
C TRP A 35 24.23 2.52 -5.56
N TYR A 36 23.98 3.77 -5.13
CA TYR A 36 22.96 4.63 -5.74
C TYR A 36 23.25 4.90 -7.22
N TRP A 37 24.50 5.16 -7.59
CA TRP A 37 24.88 5.39 -8.98
C TRP A 37 24.70 4.14 -9.83
N LYS A 38 25.10 2.98 -9.31
CA LYS A 38 24.87 1.68 -9.95
C LYS A 38 23.38 1.42 -10.17
N ALA A 39 22.53 1.71 -9.18
CA ALA A 39 21.09 1.56 -9.30
C ALA A 39 20.49 2.46 -10.40
N ILE A 40 20.95 3.72 -10.52
CA ILE A 40 20.54 4.62 -11.60
C ILE A 40 20.94 4.03 -12.97
N CYS A 41 22.16 3.52 -13.10
CA CYS A 41 22.61 2.88 -14.34
C CYS A 41 21.80 1.63 -14.69
N GLN A 42 21.46 0.79 -13.70
CA GLN A 42 20.60 -0.38 -13.89
C GLN A 42 19.22 0.01 -14.40
N VAL A 43 18.59 1.05 -13.82
CA VAL A 43 17.30 1.55 -14.31
C VAL A 43 17.42 2.09 -15.74
N LYS A 44 18.49 2.80 -16.06
CA LYS A 44 18.77 3.26 -17.43
C LYS A 44 18.84 2.10 -18.42
N ASP A 45 19.60 1.05 -18.09
CA ASP A 45 19.77 -0.10 -18.97
C ASP A 45 18.47 -0.89 -19.12
N LEU A 46 17.68 -1.02 -18.05
CA LEU A 46 16.33 -1.56 -18.12
C LEU A 46 15.42 -0.71 -19.01
N MET A 47 15.50 0.62 -18.93
CA MET A 47 14.67 1.50 -19.77
C MET A 47 14.97 1.32 -21.26
N LYS A 48 16.23 1.07 -21.64
CA LYS A 48 16.63 0.87 -23.05
C LYS A 48 15.92 -0.32 -23.70
N SER A 49 15.55 -1.35 -22.94
CA SER A 49 14.82 -2.50 -23.52
C SER A 49 13.39 -2.16 -23.91
N TYR A 50 12.84 -1.02 -23.46
CA TYR A 50 11.46 -0.62 -23.73
C TYR A 50 11.35 0.66 -24.57
N ILE A 51 12.32 1.57 -24.44
CA ILE A 51 12.30 2.85 -25.15
C ILE A 51 13.70 3.16 -25.67
N SER A 52 13.82 3.31 -26.99
CA SER A 52 15.10 3.67 -27.60
C SER A 52 15.54 5.09 -27.21
N SER A 53 16.85 5.34 -27.25
CA SER A 53 17.42 6.67 -27.01
C SER A 53 16.87 7.72 -27.98
N GLN A 54 16.66 7.34 -29.25
CA GLN A 54 16.10 8.20 -30.29
C GLN A 54 14.65 8.60 -29.97
N GLN A 55 13.81 7.66 -29.54
CA GLN A 55 12.43 7.94 -29.11
C GLN A 55 12.41 8.88 -27.90
N LEU A 56 13.30 8.69 -26.92
CA LEU A 56 13.38 9.54 -25.72
C LEU A 56 13.83 10.98 -26.05
N VAL A 57 14.77 11.16 -26.98
CA VAL A 57 15.25 12.49 -27.39
C VAL A 57 14.25 13.18 -28.31
N ALA A 58 13.53 12.43 -29.14
CA ALA A 58 12.49 12.96 -30.03
C ALA A 58 11.19 13.36 -29.30
N MET A 59 11.02 12.98 -28.03
CA MET A 59 9.85 13.39 -27.25
C MET A 59 9.86 14.91 -27.02
N PRO A 60 8.84 15.66 -27.49
CA PRO A 60 8.80 17.12 -27.32
C PRO A 60 8.70 17.52 -25.84
N LYS A 61 8.09 16.66 -25.02
CA LYS A 61 8.08 16.77 -23.56
C LYS A 61 8.18 15.39 -22.93
N TYR A 62 9.27 15.13 -22.20
CA TYR A 62 9.42 13.88 -21.47
C TYR A 62 8.27 13.69 -20.47
N SER A 63 7.62 12.53 -20.53
CA SER A 63 6.53 12.15 -19.64
C SER A 63 6.86 10.84 -18.94
N ILE A 64 7.00 10.91 -17.62
CA ILE A 64 7.16 9.74 -16.76
C ILE A 64 6.03 8.73 -17.02
N LYS A 65 4.78 9.22 -17.18
CA LYS A 65 3.62 8.37 -17.46
C LYS A 65 3.81 7.56 -18.75
N GLN A 66 4.21 8.20 -19.85
CA GLN A 66 4.42 7.51 -21.14
C GLN A 66 5.57 6.50 -21.06
N ALA A 67 6.66 6.86 -20.37
CA ALA A 67 7.79 5.98 -20.19
C ALA A 67 7.40 4.72 -19.39
N TYR A 68 6.74 4.90 -18.25
CA TYR A 68 6.24 3.78 -17.44
C TYR A 68 5.22 2.92 -18.20
N SER A 69 4.31 3.52 -18.97
CA SER A 69 3.35 2.76 -19.77
C SER A 69 4.02 1.88 -20.83
N SER A 70 5.14 2.31 -21.40
CA SER A 70 5.92 1.53 -22.37
C SER A 70 6.69 0.38 -21.71
N MET A 71 7.09 0.56 -20.45
CA MET A 71 7.78 -0.46 -19.65
C MET A 71 6.82 -1.45 -18.99
N SER A 72 5.57 -1.05 -18.72
CA SER A 72 4.58 -1.91 -18.09
C SER A 72 3.98 -2.87 -19.10
N THR A 73 4.24 -4.17 -18.94
CA THR A 73 3.62 -5.25 -19.72
C THR A 73 2.17 -5.45 -19.31
N GLY A 74 1.27 -4.56 -19.73
CA GLY A 74 -0.16 -4.64 -19.42
C GLY A 74 -0.42 -4.54 -17.91
N SER A 75 -1.02 -3.43 -17.48
CA SER A 75 -1.68 -3.41 -16.18
C SER A 75 -2.79 -4.46 -16.23
N GLU A 76 -2.59 -5.65 -15.66
CA GLU A 76 -3.75 -6.44 -15.20
C GLU A 76 -4.61 -5.45 -14.41
N ASN A 77 -5.85 -5.25 -14.85
CA ASN A 77 -6.76 -4.35 -14.15
C ASN A 77 -6.98 -4.93 -12.74
N LEU A 78 -6.15 -4.51 -11.79
CA LEU A 78 -6.20 -4.96 -10.41
C LEU A 78 -7.53 -4.46 -9.85
N LYS A 79 -8.52 -5.36 -9.84
CA LYS A 79 -9.95 -5.10 -9.55
C LYS A 79 -10.24 -4.59 -8.14
N TRP A 80 -9.21 -4.27 -7.36
CA TRP A 80 -9.28 -3.80 -5.98
C TRP A 80 -8.53 -2.48 -5.76
N CYS A 81 -7.73 -2.00 -6.73
CA CYS A 81 -6.91 -0.80 -6.54
C CYS A 81 -7.72 0.45 -6.21
N TYR A 82 -8.93 0.59 -6.76
CA TYR A 82 -9.82 1.71 -6.44
C TYR A 82 -10.20 1.77 -4.95
N ALA A 83 -10.27 0.62 -4.28
CA ALA A 83 -10.63 0.54 -2.86
C ALA A 83 -9.44 0.95 -1.98
N VAL A 84 -8.22 0.55 -2.36
CA VAL A 84 -7.00 0.85 -1.60
C VAL A 84 -6.59 2.32 -1.77
N TRP A 85 -6.60 2.82 -3.00
CA TRP A 85 -6.09 4.17 -3.31
C TRP A 85 -7.15 5.29 -3.20
N GLY A 86 -8.28 5.01 -2.55
CA GLY A 86 -9.34 5.98 -2.30
C GLY A 86 -8.87 7.19 -1.49
N ARG A 87 -9.33 8.40 -1.86
CA ARG A 87 -8.93 9.68 -1.24
C ARG A 87 -9.15 9.72 0.28
N LEU A 88 -10.23 9.11 0.78
CA LEU A 88 -10.56 9.11 2.20
C LEU A 88 -9.62 8.23 3.03
N ASN A 89 -8.97 7.23 2.42
CA ASN A 89 -8.12 6.30 3.15
C ASN A 89 -6.87 7.01 3.70
N ILE A 90 -6.38 6.55 4.86
CA ILE A 90 -5.18 7.07 5.52
C ILE A 90 -3.93 6.57 4.77
N PRO A 91 -2.97 7.43 4.38
CA PRO A 91 -1.85 7.05 3.52
C PRO A 91 -1.06 5.80 3.98
N LYS A 92 -0.69 5.74 5.27
CA LYS A 92 0.00 4.58 5.86
C LYS A 92 -0.84 3.29 5.80
N HIS A 93 -2.16 3.40 5.93
CA HIS A 93 -3.05 2.24 5.82
C HIS A 93 -3.12 1.75 4.38
N ARG A 94 -3.15 2.66 3.39
CA ARG A 94 -3.10 2.29 1.96
C ARG A 94 -1.87 1.47 1.64
N PHE A 95 -0.71 1.90 2.14
CA PHE A 95 0.56 1.24 1.87
C PHE A 95 0.59 -0.18 2.46
N ILE A 96 0.22 -0.34 3.73
CA ILE A 96 0.18 -1.66 4.36
C ILE A 96 -0.83 -2.57 3.68
N THR A 97 -2.05 -2.10 3.41
CA THR A 97 -3.05 -2.91 2.71
C THR A 97 -2.64 -3.25 1.28
N TRP A 98 -1.97 -2.35 0.56
CA TRP A 98 -1.39 -2.65 -0.76
C TRP A 98 -0.38 -3.79 -0.67
N LEU A 99 0.52 -3.77 0.32
CA LEU A 99 1.45 -4.88 0.57
C LEU A 99 0.72 -6.17 0.99
N THR A 100 -0.36 -6.07 1.78
CA THR A 100 -1.20 -7.22 2.14
C THR A 100 -1.82 -7.86 0.90
N MET A 101 -2.38 -7.05 -0.01
CA MET A 101 -3.02 -7.53 -1.25
C MET A 101 -2.05 -8.18 -2.23
N LEU A 102 -0.76 -7.86 -2.13
CA LEU A 102 0.31 -8.48 -2.90
C LEU A 102 1.02 -9.61 -2.14
N GLU A 103 0.55 -9.95 -0.92
CA GLU A 103 1.18 -10.90 0.00
C GLU A 103 2.67 -10.59 0.27
N ARG A 104 3.03 -9.30 0.30
CA ARG A 104 4.42 -8.82 0.43
C ARG A 104 4.84 -8.47 1.86
N LEU A 105 3.94 -8.51 2.82
CA LEU A 105 4.32 -8.37 4.24
C LEU A 105 5.09 -9.61 4.74
N ASN A 106 6.03 -9.40 5.65
CA ASN A 106 6.88 -10.46 6.21
C ASN A 106 6.20 -11.19 7.37
N THR A 107 5.23 -12.05 7.04
CA THR A 107 4.61 -12.96 8.01
C THR A 107 5.59 -14.06 8.43
N LYS A 108 5.36 -14.71 9.58
CA LYS A 108 6.27 -15.77 10.05
C LYS A 108 6.32 -16.96 9.09
N GLU A 109 5.23 -17.27 8.39
CA GLU A 109 5.28 -18.28 7.32
C GLU A 109 6.34 -17.94 6.26
N LYS A 110 6.41 -16.69 5.81
CA LYS A 110 7.40 -16.25 4.82
C LYS A 110 8.80 -16.16 5.40
N LEU A 111 8.93 -15.68 6.64
CA LEU A 111 10.22 -15.58 7.34
C LEU A 111 10.83 -16.97 7.60
N MET A 112 10.01 -17.97 7.91
CA MET A 112 10.46 -19.35 8.11
C MET A 112 10.98 -19.94 6.80
N LYS A 113 10.30 -19.69 5.67
CA LYS A 113 10.75 -20.15 4.33
C LYS A 113 12.12 -19.61 3.92
N ILE A 114 12.55 -18.48 4.48
CA ILE A 114 13.88 -17.89 4.22
C ILE A 114 14.86 -18.11 5.39
N GLY A 115 14.53 -18.97 6.37
CA GLY A 115 15.42 -19.34 7.47
C GLY A 115 15.63 -18.26 8.55
N VAL A 116 14.75 -17.25 8.63
CA VAL A 116 14.88 -16.15 9.61
C VAL A 116 14.28 -16.50 10.97
N THR A 117 13.30 -17.39 11.02
CA THR A 117 12.61 -17.80 12.27
C THR A 117 12.43 -19.32 12.30
N PRO A 118 12.53 -19.96 13.47
CA PRO A 118 12.46 -21.42 13.60
C PRO A 118 11.03 -21.97 13.50
N ASP A 119 10.01 -21.12 13.65
CA ASP A 119 8.60 -21.51 13.63
C ASP A 119 7.75 -20.49 12.87
N ASN A 120 6.52 -20.86 12.55
CA ASN A 120 5.58 -20.02 11.81
C ASN A 120 4.25 -19.77 12.54
N TRP A 121 4.16 -20.04 13.84
CA TRP A 121 2.93 -19.88 14.61
C TRP A 121 2.52 -18.41 14.71
N CYS A 122 1.23 -18.14 14.58
CA CYS A 122 0.66 -16.81 14.71
C CYS A 122 0.96 -16.22 16.09
N LEU A 123 1.66 -15.09 16.12
CA LEU A 123 2.03 -14.44 17.38
C LEU A 123 0.83 -13.87 18.13
N ILE A 124 -0.29 -13.62 17.44
CA ILE A 124 -1.48 -13.04 18.04
C ILE A 124 -2.32 -14.11 18.75
N CYS A 125 -2.66 -15.21 18.07
CA CYS A 125 -3.54 -16.23 18.65
C CYS A 125 -2.83 -17.50 19.11
N GLY A 126 -1.63 -17.79 18.60
CA GLY A 126 -0.87 -19.00 18.93
C GLY A 126 -1.48 -20.33 18.46
N THR A 127 -2.55 -20.32 17.68
CA THR A 127 -3.32 -21.54 17.36
C THR A 127 -3.14 -22.09 15.94
N ASP A 128 -2.53 -21.32 15.02
CA ASP A 128 -2.41 -21.68 13.61
C ASP A 128 -1.23 -20.92 12.97
N VAL A 129 -0.86 -21.27 11.74
CA VAL A 129 0.24 -20.67 10.98
C VAL A 129 -0.04 -19.21 10.63
N GLU A 130 0.94 -18.33 10.87
CA GLU A 130 0.92 -16.91 10.48
C GLU A 130 1.08 -16.73 8.96
N SER A 131 0.04 -17.05 8.19
CA SER A 131 -0.11 -16.64 6.79
C SER A 131 -0.84 -15.29 6.69
N HIS A 132 -0.80 -14.61 5.55
CA HIS A 132 -1.60 -13.38 5.34
C HIS A 132 -3.09 -13.64 5.54
N SER A 133 -3.60 -14.75 4.99
CA SER A 133 -5.01 -15.12 5.10
C SER A 133 -5.41 -15.35 6.55
N HIS A 134 -4.56 -16.05 7.31
CA HIS A 134 -4.78 -16.28 8.73
C HIS A 134 -4.73 -14.97 9.51
N LEU A 135 -3.61 -14.26 9.43
CA LEU A 135 -3.33 -13.08 10.23
C LEU A 135 -4.43 -12.02 10.12
N PHE A 136 -4.93 -11.73 8.91
CA PHE A 136 -5.85 -10.61 8.74
C PHE A 136 -7.33 -10.99 8.86
N PHE A 137 -7.72 -12.24 8.60
CA PHE A 137 -9.14 -12.58 8.56
C PHE A 137 -9.53 -13.97 9.09
N ARG A 138 -8.63 -14.95 9.24
CA ARG A 138 -8.99 -16.25 9.88
C ARG A 138 -8.68 -16.31 11.37
N CYS A 139 -7.69 -15.56 11.82
CA CYS A 139 -7.31 -15.39 13.22
C CYS A 139 -8.50 -14.87 14.03
N GLU A 140 -8.80 -15.51 15.16
CA GLU A 140 -9.96 -15.16 15.98
C GLU A 140 -9.90 -13.71 16.48
N TYR A 141 -8.71 -13.26 16.84
CA TYR A 141 -8.45 -11.87 17.20
C TYR A 141 -8.85 -10.89 16.09
N SER A 142 -8.44 -11.17 14.86
CA SER A 142 -8.69 -10.30 13.70
C SER A 142 -10.16 -10.37 13.26
N LYS A 143 -10.79 -11.54 13.38
CA LYS A 143 -12.24 -11.70 13.17
C LYS A 143 -13.04 -10.85 14.14
N GLN A 144 -12.69 -10.88 15.43
CA GLN A 144 -13.35 -10.07 16.44
C GLN A 144 -13.18 -8.57 16.13
N CYS A 145 -11.96 -8.13 15.82
CA CYS A 145 -11.70 -6.74 15.43
C CYS A 145 -12.55 -6.32 14.22
N TRP A 146 -12.63 -7.15 13.18
CA TRP A 146 -13.46 -6.84 12.02
C TRP A 146 -14.96 -6.87 12.34
N SER A 147 -15.41 -7.81 13.15
CA SER A 147 -16.81 -7.92 13.59
C SER A 147 -17.27 -6.66 14.32
N ASP A 148 -16.50 -6.18 15.30
CA ASP A 148 -16.81 -4.96 16.04
C ASP A 148 -16.89 -3.72 15.13
N ILE A 149 -15.98 -3.64 14.14
CA ILE A 149 -15.98 -2.56 13.15
C ILE A 149 -17.16 -2.68 12.18
N ALA A 150 -17.56 -3.90 11.80
CA ALA A 150 -18.73 -4.13 10.97
C ALA A 150 -20.03 -3.74 11.70
N VAL A 151 -20.15 -4.09 12.98
CA VAL A 151 -21.26 -3.68 13.85
C VAL A 151 -21.31 -2.15 13.97
N TRP A 152 -20.17 -1.51 14.23
CA TRP A 152 -20.08 -0.05 14.29
C TRP A 152 -20.55 0.62 13.00
N LEU A 153 -20.18 0.09 11.83
CA LEU A 153 -20.61 0.62 10.54
C LEU A 153 -22.08 0.29 10.18
N GLY A 154 -22.76 -0.52 10.98
CA GLY A 154 -24.11 -1.01 10.69
C GLY A 154 -24.16 -1.95 9.49
N ILE A 155 -23.11 -2.75 9.27
CA ILE A 155 -23.04 -3.69 8.15
C ILE A 155 -23.01 -5.15 8.63
N HIS A 156 -23.79 -5.99 7.96
CA HIS A 156 -23.77 -7.44 8.17
C HIS A 156 -23.07 -8.12 7.00
N THR A 157 -21.94 -8.77 7.28
CA THR A 157 -21.15 -9.50 6.30
C THR A 157 -20.58 -10.77 6.92
N SER A 158 -20.60 -11.87 6.18
CA SER A 158 -19.95 -13.14 6.51
C SER A 158 -18.58 -13.28 5.83
N HIS A 159 -18.09 -12.23 5.16
CA HIS A 159 -16.83 -12.28 4.43
C HIS A 159 -15.65 -11.98 5.36
N TYR A 160 -14.81 -13.00 5.55
CA TYR A 160 -13.54 -12.94 6.28
C TYR A 160 -12.37 -13.19 5.31
N ASP A 161 -12.35 -12.41 4.24
CA ASP A 161 -11.27 -12.36 3.26
C ASP A 161 -11.23 -10.94 2.68
N LEU A 162 -10.03 -10.37 2.56
CA LEU A 162 -9.84 -8.98 2.16
C LEU A 162 -10.41 -8.70 0.77
N VAL A 163 -10.10 -9.58 -0.19
CA VAL A 163 -10.50 -9.42 -1.59
C VAL A 163 -12.02 -9.53 -1.73
N SER A 164 -12.60 -10.54 -1.07
CA SER A 164 -14.04 -10.80 -1.07
C SER A 164 -14.81 -9.67 -0.42
N LEU A 165 -14.30 -9.13 0.69
CA LEU A 165 -14.88 -8.00 1.39
C LEU A 165 -14.88 -6.72 0.54
N ILE A 166 -13.75 -6.41 -0.12
CA ILE A 166 -13.66 -5.27 -1.05
C ILE A 166 -14.68 -5.41 -2.19
N LYS A 167 -14.76 -6.61 -2.80
CA LYS A 167 -15.72 -6.90 -3.88
C LYS A 167 -17.17 -6.78 -3.40
N TRP A 168 -17.46 -7.27 -2.20
CA TRP A 168 -18.79 -7.18 -1.59
C TRP A 168 -19.18 -5.71 -1.37
N THR A 169 -18.31 -4.90 -0.77
CA THR A 169 -18.54 -3.46 -0.55
C THR A 169 -18.79 -2.74 -1.87
N HIS A 170 -18.06 -3.13 -2.92
CA HIS A 170 -18.22 -2.53 -4.24
C HIS A 170 -19.60 -2.82 -4.85
N ARG A 171 -20.09 -4.05 -4.72
CA ARG A 171 -21.37 -4.52 -5.27
C ARG A 171 -22.60 -4.02 -4.50
N LYS A 172 -22.45 -3.69 -3.21
CA LYS A 172 -23.57 -3.21 -2.40
C LYS A 172 -24.16 -1.89 -2.95
N LYS A 173 -25.49 -1.77 -2.86
CA LYS A 173 -26.24 -0.55 -3.19
C LYS A 173 -26.09 0.47 -2.06
N LEU A 174 -24.92 1.08 -1.97
CA LEU A 174 -24.57 2.14 -1.03
C LEU A 174 -24.09 3.37 -1.80
N SER A 175 -24.22 4.55 -1.19
CA SER A 175 -23.64 5.76 -1.75
C SER A 175 -22.13 5.63 -1.89
N ARG A 176 -21.55 6.43 -2.79
CA ARG A 176 -20.09 6.48 -2.97
C ARG A 176 -19.37 6.83 -1.67
N PHE A 177 -19.94 7.75 -0.88
CA PHE A 177 -19.37 8.18 0.39
C PHE A 177 -19.34 7.03 1.41
N LYS A 178 -20.48 6.35 1.63
CA LYS A 178 -20.54 5.18 2.52
C LYS A 178 -19.56 4.08 2.13
N LYS A 179 -19.42 3.78 0.83
CA LYS A 179 -18.40 2.84 0.35
C LYS A 179 -16.99 3.27 0.71
N CYS A 180 -16.65 4.55 0.54
CA CYS A 180 -15.34 5.07 0.92
C CYS A 180 -15.09 5.01 2.43
N VAL A 181 -16.10 5.25 3.27
CA VAL A 181 -15.99 5.07 4.73
C VAL A 181 -15.69 3.61 5.06
N ILE A 182 -16.44 2.67 4.48
CA ILE A 182 -16.22 1.23 4.68
C ILE A 182 -14.82 0.81 4.22
N TYR A 183 -14.35 1.25 3.05
CA TYR A 183 -12.97 0.97 2.60
C TYR A 183 -11.94 1.53 3.57
N CYS A 184 -12.12 2.76 4.07
CA CYS A 184 -11.22 3.35 5.05
C CYS A 184 -11.17 2.51 6.34
N SER A 185 -12.31 1.99 6.81
CA SER A 185 -12.38 1.10 7.95
C SER A 185 -11.68 -0.24 7.70
N ILE A 186 -11.92 -0.90 6.57
CA ILE A 186 -11.24 -2.15 6.19
C ILE A 186 -9.72 -1.98 6.21
N LEU A 187 -9.23 -0.93 5.54
CA LEU A 187 -7.80 -0.62 5.48
C LEU A 187 -7.22 -0.34 6.88
N SER A 188 -8.00 0.33 7.73
CA SER A 188 -7.58 0.64 9.10
C SER A 188 -7.53 -0.60 9.97
N THR A 189 -8.48 -1.52 9.85
CA THR A 189 -8.42 -2.83 10.51
C THR A 189 -7.17 -3.61 10.10
N VAL A 190 -6.90 -3.72 8.78
CA VAL A 190 -5.68 -4.39 8.28
C VAL A 190 -4.41 -3.75 8.86
N TYR A 191 -4.32 -2.42 8.83
CA TYR A 191 -3.16 -1.71 9.38
C TYR A 191 -2.97 -1.97 10.88
N HIS A 192 -4.04 -1.87 11.66
CA HIS A 192 -3.95 -2.03 13.11
C HIS A 192 -3.65 -3.48 13.53
N VAL A 193 -4.23 -4.48 12.86
CA VAL A 193 -3.86 -5.89 13.06
C VAL A 193 -2.37 -6.11 12.75
N TRP A 194 -1.84 -5.49 11.68
CA TRP A 194 -0.41 -5.54 11.39
C TRP A 194 0.44 -4.88 12.49
N CYS A 195 -0.03 -3.76 13.06
CA CYS A 195 0.61 -3.14 14.22
C CYS A 195 0.61 -4.06 15.44
N GLU A 196 -0.51 -4.73 15.76
CA GLU A 196 -0.57 -5.67 16.90
C GLU A 196 0.38 -6.85 16.70
N ARG A 197 0.44 -7.43 15.50
CA ARG A 197 1.40 -8.48 15.19
C ARG A 197 2.83 -8.02 15.46
N ASN A 198 3.19 -6.83 14.99
CA ASN A 198 4.54 -6.30 15.22
C ASN A 198 4.77 -5.98 16.70
N ASN A 199 3.77 -5.51 17.43
CA ASN A 199 3.85 -5.27 18.86
C ASN A 199 4.06 -6.58 19.64
N ALA A 200 3.40 -7.67 19.21
CA ALA A 200 3.61 -9.01 19.76
C ALA A 200 5.06 -9.48 19.51
N LEU A 201 5.60 -9.25 18.31
CA LEU A 201 6.97 -9.63 17.96
C LEU A 201 8.03 -8.86 18.75
N TRP A 202 7.92 -7.53 18.80
CA TRP A 202 8.98 -6.66 19.33
C TRP A 202 8.84 -6.37 20.82
N ASN A 203 7.61 -6.31 21.33
CA ASN A 203 7.32 -5.90 22.71
C ASN A 203 6.64 -7.00 23.53
N GLY A 204 6.35 -8.18 22.94
CA GLY A 204 5.67 -9.27 23.64
C GLY A 204 4.25 -8.92 24.10
N GLN A 205 3.61 -7.93 23.47
CA GLN A 205 2.33 -7.37 23.92
C GLN A 205 1.28 -7.39 22.82
N ILE A 206 0.07 -7.79 23.18
CA ILE A 206 -1.12 -7.76 22.31
C ILE A 206 -2.22 -7.02 23.05
N ARG A 207 -2.74 -5.94 22.45
CA ARG A 207 -3.85 -5.20 23.04
C ARG A 207 -5.15 -5.97 22.80
N VAL A 208 -6.10 -5.89 23.73
CA VAL A 208 -7.42 -6.50 23.53
C VAL A 208 -8.15 -5.90 22.32
N PRO A 209 -8.96 -6.68 21.58
CA PRO A 209 -9.66 -6.20 20.37
C PRO A 209 -10.41 -4.89 20.56
N SER A 210 -11.13 -4.73 21.68
CA SER A 210 -11.91 -3.53 21.98
C SER A 210 -11.07 -2.24 21.99
N THR A 211 -9.84 -2.28 22.52
CA THR A 211 -8.91 -1.15 22.51
C THR A 211 -8.44 -0.82 21.10
N VAL A 212 -8.17 -1.84 20.29
CA VAL A 212 -7.77 -1.66 18.89
C VAL A 212 -8.92 -1.11 18.05
N CYS A 213 -10.13 -1.61 18.26
CA CYS A 213 -11.35 -1.11 17.62
C CYS A 213 -11.60 0.36 17.96
N LYS A 214 -11.43 0.80 19.22
CA LYS A 214 -11.52 2.22 19.59
C LYS A 214 -10.54 3.08 18.79
N ASN A 215 -9.29 2.62 18.64
CA ASN A 215 -8.28 3.34 17.86
C ASN A 215 -8.62 3.39 16.35
N ILE A 216 -9.14 2.30 15.79
CA ILE A 216 -9.61 2.24 14.41
C ILE A 216 -10.74 3.25 14.19
N LYS A 217 -11.79 3.21 15.04
CA LYS A 217 -12.92 4.14 14.99
C LYS A 217 -12.45 5.60 15.02
N PHE A 218 -11.59 5.94 15.99
CA PHE A 218 -11.02 7.28 16.13
C PHE A 218 -10.23 7.71 14.89
N CYS A 219 -9.35 6.85 14.36
CA CYS A 219 -8.54 7.18 13.19
C CYS A 219 -9.40 7.39 11.93
N VAL A 220 -10.38 6.51 11.70
CA VAL A 220 -11.31 6.62 10.55
C VAL A 220 -12.13 7.89 10.66
N HIS A 221 -12.71 8.15 11.84
CA HIS A 221 -13.53 9.32 12.07
C HIS A 221 -12.74 10.61 11.84
N ASN A 222 -11.61 10.78 12.54
CA ASN A 222 -10.77 11.97 12.40
C ASN A 222 -10.27 12.15 10.98
N ARG A 223 -9.89 11.07 10.29
CA ARG A 223 -9.46 11.16 8.90
C ARG A 223 -10.58 11.75 8.05
N ILE A 224 -11.75 11.15 8.07
CA ILE A 224 -12.84 11.53 7.16
C ILE A 224 -13.33 12.94 7.47
N SER A 225 -13.45 13.32 8.75
CA SER A 225 -13.87 14.67 9.16
C SER A 225 -12.90 15.76 8.69
N ASN A 226 -11.59 15.48 8.68
CA ASN A 226 -10.58 16.45 8.18
C ASN A 226 -10.53 16.57 6.66
N ILE A 227 -11.02 15.58 5.91
CA ILE A 227 -11.01 15.59 4.43
C ILE A 227 -12.40 15.32 3.85
N LEU A 228 -13.43 15.82 4.53
CA LEU A 228 -14.81 15.62 4.16
C LEU A 228 -15.08 16.24 2.78
N PRO A 229 -15.64 15.50 1.81
CA PRO A 229 -15.99 16.07 0.52
C PRO A 229 -17.06 17.16 0.66
N ARG A 230 -16.96 18.23 -0.14
CA ARG A 230 -17.94 19.34 -0.11
C ARG A 230 -19.35 18.92 -0.52
N ASN A 231 -19.48 17.88 -1.35
CA ASN A 231 -20.74 17.45 -1.94
C ASN A 231 -21.21 16.09 -1.38
N VAL A 232 -21.20 15.92 -0.05
CA VAL A 232 -21.82 14.76 0.59
C VAL A 232 -23.30 15.07 0.81
N ASN A 233 -24.19 14.13 0.46
CA ASN A 233 -25.62 14.35 0.68
C ASN A 233 -25.91 14.44 2.21
N PRO A 234 -26.94 15.19 2.63
CA PRO A 234 -27.20 15.41 4.06
C PRO A 234 -27.44 14.13 4.86
N GLY A 235 -28.08 13.11 4.26
CA GLY A 235 -28.33 11.83 4.93
C GLY A 235 -27.06 11.03 5.20
N ASP A 236 -26.10 11.05 4.27
CA ASP A 236 -24.79 10.42 4.44
C ASP A 236 -23.93 11.16 5.47
N HIS A 237 -24.03 12.50 5.49
CA HIS A 237 -23.37 13.31 6.51
C HIS A 237 -23.91 12.98 7.89
N SER A 238 -25.24 13.01 8.08
CA SER A 238 -25.88 12.65 9.36
C SER A 238 -25.54 11.22 9.78
N TRP A 239 -25.61 10.25 8.84
CA TRP A 239 -25.21 8.88 9.12
C TRP A 239 -23.78 8.79 9.65
N PHE A 240 -22.82 9.50 9.03
CA PHE A 240 -21.43 9.47 9.47
C PHE A 240 -21.20 10.20 10.79
N SER A 241 -21.89 11.32 11.03
CA SER A 241 -21.86 12.02 12.32
C SER A 241 -22.40 11.16 13.46
N ASN A 242 -23.44 10.36 13.21
CA ASN A 242 -24.00 9.46 14.23
C ASN A 242 -23.06 8.28 14.56
N LEU A 243 -22.08 7.95 13.69
CA LEU A 243 -21.06 6.95 14.01
C LEU A 243 -20.09 7.41 15.12
N CYS A 244 -20.06 8.71 15.43
CA CYS A 244 -19.23 9.26 16.50
C CYS A 244 -19.77 8.98 17.89
N GLU A 245 -21.10 8.82 17.99
CA GLU A 245 -21.82 8.76 19.25
C GLU A 245 -21.91 7.33 19.81
N GLY A 246 -21.41 6.30 19.08
CA GLY A 246 -21.42 4.88 19.48
C GLY A 246 -20.12 4.10 19.26
#